data_AF-A0A318U4E7-F1
#
_entry.id   AF-A0A318U4E7-F1
#
_cell.length_a   1.000
_cell.length_b   1.000
_cell.length_c   1.000
_cell.angle_alpha   90.00
_cell.angle_beta   90.00
_cell.angle_gamma   90.00
#
_symmetry.space_group_name_H-M   'P 1'
#
loop_
_entity.id
_entity.type
_entity.pdbx_description
1 polymer ?
#
loop_
_entity_poly.entity_id
_entity_poly.type
_entity_poly.pdbx_seq_one_letter_code
_entity_poly.pdbx_strand_id
1 'polypeptide(L)'
;MLACDKLYMRQSDRISRSGGVCSRANLLKFQQVYYVLDPESRILWIGGEWDEFALANGGSGARSNAVLATPLAHHVAGVETRAALARMIDAVRAVQGPLRIDYRCDSPTLLRRFQMTIQPMKDGRVLMVHDLRDARGFEEALPHWHADEAAEARKCSFCGAVHQPGQGWNFAEDLGADHPAAVDYVICPGCRAQIDEVVTSLHQRRAPSTPMTGGFGPGVEG
;
A
#
# COMPACT_ATOMS: atom_id res chain seq x y z
N MET A 1 -1.35 1.38 2.70
CA MET A 1 -0.39 0.27 2.91
C MET A 1 -0.72 -0.56 4.15
N LEU A 2 -1.29 0.10 5.16
CA LEU A 2 -1.78 -0.46 6.42
C LEU A 2 -3.19 -1.06 6.38
N ALA A 3 -3.86 -1.16 5.23
CA ALA A 3 -5.31 -1.40 5.28
C ALA A 3 -5.95 -2.22 4.15
N CYS A 4 -5.19 -2.78 3.19
CA CYS A 4 -5.84 -3.67 2.20
C CYS A 4 -5.27 -5.07 2.08
N ASP A 5 -4.01 -5.30 2.46
CA ASP A 5 -3.35 -6.55 2.03
C ASP A 5 -2.21 -7.04 2.92
N LYS A 6 -1.70 -6.17 3.79
CA LYS A 6 -0.40 -6.35 4.48
C LYS A 6 -0.49 -6.35 5.99
N LEU A 7 -1.71 -6.37 6.50
CA LEU A 7 -1.97 -6.64 7.89
C LEU A 7 -2.06 -8.15 8.03
N TYR A 8 -1.37 -8.69 9.01
CA TYR A 8 -1.39 -10.09 9.37
C TYR A 8 -2.83 -10.55 9.64
N MET A 9 -3.46 -11.18 8.64
CA MET A 9 -4.83 -11.66 8.71
C MET A 9 -4.82 -13.13 9.12
N ARG A 10 -4.86 -13.41 10.43
CA ARG A 10 -5.47 -14.66 10.92
C ARG A 10 -6.98 -14.44 10.93
N GLN A 11 -7.73 -15.08 10.03
CA GLN A 11 -9.19 -15.12 10.13
C GLN A 11 -9.74 -16.52 9.97
N SER A 12 -10.62 -16.86 10.91
CA SER A 12 -11.49 -18.03 10.95
C SER A 12 -12.73 -17.81 10.08
N ASP A 13 -13.13 -18.88 9.41
CA ASP A 13 -14.22 -18.97 8.43
C ASP A 13 -15.57 -18.41 8.89
N ARG A 14 -16.27 -17.74 7.97
CA ARG A 14 -17.69 -18.03 7.66
C ARG A 14 -18.16 -17.34 6.37
N ILE A 15 -18.71 -18.19 5.51
CA ILE A 15 -19.37 -17.88 4.23
C ILE A 15 -20.76 -17.26 4.46
N SER A 16 -21.16 -16.30 3.62
CA SER A 16 -22.56 -16.22 3.16
C SER A 16 -22.70 -15.45 1.84
N ARG A 17 -23.56 -15.98 0.95
CA ARG A 17 -23.87 -15.50 -0.42
C ARG A 17 -25.20 -14.73 -0.45
N SER A 18 -25.25 -13.66 -1.25
CA SER A 18 -26.42 -13.15 -2.02
C SER A 18 -25.99 -11.82 -2.67
N GLY A 19 -26.14 -11.48 -3.95
CA GLY A 19 -27.22 -11.78 -4.91
C GLY A 19 -27.94 -10.45 -5.23
N GLY A 20 -27.57 -9.77 -6.34
CA GLY A 20 -28.29 -8.57 -6.82
C GLY A 20 -27.45 -7.65 -7.70
N VAL A 21 -27.71 -7.65 -9.02
CA VAL A 21 -27.11 -6.75 -10.01
C VAL A 21 -27.98 -5.52 -10.16
N CYS A 22 -27.41 -4.33 -9.94
CA CYS A 22 -27.92 -3.07 -10.47
C CYS A 22 -26.72 -2.22 -10.88
N SER A 23 -26.54 -2.09 -12.20
CA SER A 23 -25.51 -1.25 -12.82
C SER A 23 -25.80 0.23 -12.50
N ARG A 24 -25.17 0.72 -11.45
CA ARG A 24 -24.89 2.15 -11.27
C ARG A 24 -23.46 2.36 -11.74
N ALA A 25 -23.24 3.31 -12.63
CA ALA A 25 -21.92 3.90 -12.81
C ALA A 25 -21.39 4.26 -11.41
N ASN A 26 -20.45 3.46 -10.90
CA ASN A 26 -19.87 3.64 -9.59
C ASN A 26 -19.09 4.96 -9.64
N LEU A 27 -19.74 6.04 -9.24
CA LEU A 27 -19.04 7.24 -8.81
C LEU A 27 -18.05 6.78 -7.76
N LEU A 28 -16.76 6.80 -8.09
CA LEU A 28 -15.72 6.59 -7.11
C LEU A 28 -15.94 7.58 -5.97
N LYS A 29 -16.30 7.05 -4.80
CA LYS A 29 -16.34 7.82 -3.57
C LYS A 29 -14.90 8.30 -3.33
N PHE A 30 -14.72 9.61 -3.17
CA PHE A 30 -13.45 10.16 -2.72
C PHE A 30 -13.14 9.51 -1.37
N GLN A 31 -12.08 8.70 -1.32
CA GLN A 31 -11.67 8.00 -0.11
C GLN A 31 -10.30 8.51 0.31
N GLN A 32 -10.22 9.02 1.53
CA GLN A 32 -8.99 9.50 2.14
C GLN A 32 -8.86 8.93 3.54
N VAL A 33 -7.67 8.43 3.85
CA VAL A 33 -7.29 8.04 5.20
C VAL A 33 -5.98 8.74 5.56
N TYR A 34 -5.85 9.18 6.81
CA TYR A 34 -4.64 9.86 7.23
C TYR A 34 -4.33 9.60 8.69
N TYR A 35 -3.05 9.70 9.03
CA TYR A 35 -2.57 9.52 10.39
C TYR A 35 -1.32 10.33 10.66
N VAL A 36 -1.13 10.71 11.93
CA VAL A 36 0.03 11.46 12.41
C VAL A 36 0.97 10.51 13.12
N LEU A 37 2.27 10.64 12.82
CA LEU A 37 3.33 9.95 13.52
C LEU A 37 4.08 10.89 14.47
N ASP A 38 4.42 10.39 15.66
CA ASP A 38 5.40 11.04 16.55
C ASP A 38 6.84 10.91 16.01
N PRO A 39 7.86 11.51 16.64
CA PRO A 39 9.26 11.36 16.23
C PRO A 39 9.78 9.91 16.24
N GLU A 40 9.22 9.04 17.07
CA GLU A 40 9.52 7.60 17.15
C GLU A 40 8.70 6.76 16.15
N SER A 41 7.95 7.41 15.26
CA SER A 41 7.11 6.78 14.23
C SER A 41 5.97 5.91 14.78
N ARG A 42 5.43 6.26 15.94
CA ARG A 42 4.18 5.70 16.49
C ARG A 42 2.97 6.50 16.02
N ILE A 43 1.86 5.81 15.83
CA ILE A 43 0.62 6.40 15.35
C ILE A 43 -0.05 7.18 16.49
N LEU A 44 -0.01 8.50 16.43
CA LEU A 44 -0.60 9.39 17.46
C LEU A 44 -2.08 9.66 17.22
N TRP A 45 -2.47 9.79 15.96
CA TRP A 45 -3.79 10.24 15.59
C TRP A 45 -4.16 9.67 14.22
N ILE A 46 -5.44 9.38 14.01
CA ILE A 46 -5.98 8.76 12.80
C ILE A 46 -7.27 9.50 12.43
N GLY A 47 -7.49 9.70 11.15
CA GLY A 47 -8.70 10.32 10.63
C GLY A 47 -9.04 9.91 9.21
N GLY A 48 -10.08 10.57 8.69
CA GLY A 48 -10.71 10.18 7.42
C GLY A 48 -11.54 8.92 7.60
N GLU A 49 -11.58 8.09 6.56
CA GLU A 49 -12.43 6.90 6.52
C GLU A 49 -11.70 5.62 6.98
N TRP A 50 -10.74 5.76 7.90
CA TRP A 50 -9.80 4.68 8.26
C TRP A 50 -10.51 3.38 8.67
N ASP A 51 -11.44 3.44 9.63
CA ASP A 51 -12.10 2.24 10.15
C ASP A 51 -13.05 1.62 9.11
N GLU A 52 -13.76 2.44 8.34
CA GLU A 52 -14.59 1.98 7.20
C GLU A 52 -13.71 1.26 6.17
N PHE A 53 -12.58 1.85 5.81
CA PHE A 53 -11.63 1.27 4.88
C PHE A 53 -11.01 -0.03 5.41
N ALA A 54 -10.55 -0.06 6.66
CA ALA A 54 -10.00 -1.26 7.27
C ALA A 54 -11.03 -2.40 7.28
N LEU A 55 -12.27 -2.12 7.68
CA LEU A 55 -13.35 -3.11 7.72
C LEU A 55 -13.73 -3.61 6.31
N ALA A 56 -13.83 -2.71 5.33
CA ALA A 56 -14.16 -3.06 3.95
C ALA A 56 -13.12 -3.99 3.29
N ASN A 57 -11.90 -4.01 3.80
CA ASN A 57 -10.81 -4.88 3.34
C ASN A 57 -10.51 -6.03 4.31
N GLY A 58 -11.44 -6.34 5.23
CA GLY A 58 -11.31 -7.42 6.20
C GLY A 58 -10.34 -7.16 7.35
N GLY A 59 -9.66 -6.02 7.40
CA GLY A 59 -8.66 -5.63 8.40
C GLY A 59 -9.24 -5.26 9.77
N SER A 60 -10.08 -6.10 10.37
CA SER A 60 -10.70 -5.87 11.68
C SER A 60 -9.68 -5.63 12.82
N GLY A 61 -8.50 -6.24 12.72
CA GLY A 61 -7.36 -6.06 13.61
C GLY A 61 -6.56 -4.77 13.39
N ALA A 62 -6.92 -3.97 12.38
CA ALA A 62 -6.25 -2.71 12.06
C ALA A 62 -7.15 -1.48 12.18
N ARG A 63 -8.27 -1.62 12.88
CA ARG A 63 -9.06 -0.47 13.31
C ARG A 63 -8.22 0.47 14.15
N SER A 64 -8.61 1.73 14.15
CA SER A 64 -7.97 2.83 14.87
C SER A 64 -7.61 2.46 16.31
N ASN A 65 -8.56 1.87 17.03
CA ASN A 65 -8.38 1.43 18.42
C ASN A 65 -7.30 0.34 18.63
N ALA A 66 -6.96 -0.43 17.59
CA ALA A 66 -5.95 -1.48 17.65
C ALA A 66 -4.54 -0.99 17.26
N VAL A 67 -4.46 0.13 16.52
CA VAL A 67 -3.18 0.62 15.96
C VAL A 67 -2.69 1.91 16.62
N LEU A 68 -3.55 2.68 17.29
CA LEU A 68 -3.15 3.89 18.01
C LEU A 68 -2.07 3.60 19.07
N ALA A 69 -1.16 4.56 19.24
CA ALA A 69 -0.01 4.54 20.15
C ALA A 69 1.03 3.41 19.90
N THR A 70 0.90 2.69 18.78
CA THR A 70 1.86 1.64 18.40
C THR A 70 2.76 2.08 17.24
N PRO A 71 3.97 1.51 17.11
CA PRO A 71 4.86 1.77 15.98
C PRO A 71 4.21 1.42 14.64
N LEU A 72 4.33 2.32 13.66
CA LEU A 72 3.85 2.09 12.29
C LEU A 72 4.36 0.75 11.72
N ALA A 73 5.62 0.43 11.99
CA ALA A 73 6.28 -0.76 11.47
C ALA A 73 5.60 -2.08 11.86
N HIS A 74 4.88 -2.13 13.00
CA HIS A 74 4.16 -3.34 13.42
C HIS A 74 2.98 -3.71 12.51
N HIS A 75 2.49 -2.75 11.74
CA HIS A 75 1.31 -2.92 10.90
C HIS A 75 1.64 -2.99 9.41
N VAL A 76 2.93 -3.09 9.07
CA VAL A 76 3.42 -3.17 7.69
C VAL A 76 4.17 -4.48 7.50
N ALA A 77 3.63 -5.38 6.67
CA ALA A 77 4.34 -6.58 6.25
C ALA A 77 5.55 -6.27 5.35
N GLY A 78 6.58 -7.10 5.46
CA GLY A 78 7.79 -7.02 4.66
C GLY A 78 8.87 -6.11 5.23
N VAL A 79 10.06 -6.68 5.48
CA VAL A 79 11.22 -5.95 6.01
C VAL A 79 11.62 -4.80 5.10
N GLU A 80 11.67 -5.03 3.79
CA GLU A 80 12.05 -4.00 2.82
C GLU A 80 11.04 -2.86 2.77
N THR A 81 9.76 -3.19 2.90
CA THR A 81 8.66 -2.21 2.93
C THR A 81 8.77 -1.30 4.14
N ARG A 82 9.02 -1.88 5.32
CA ARG A 82 9.25 -1.13 6.57
C ARG A 82 10.46 -0.20 6.43
N ALA A 83 11.57 -0.70 5.88
CA ALA A 83 12.79 0.09 5.68
C ALA A 83 12.58 1.26 4.70
N ALA A 84 11.83 1.04 3.61
CA ALA A 84 11.54 2.11 2.65
C ALA A 84 10.63 3.20 3.23
N LEU A 85 9.60 2.82 4.00
CA LEU A 85 8.76 3.79 4.70
C LEU A 85 9.57 4.62 5.69
N ALA A 86 10.42 3.98 6.49
CA ALA A 86 11.30 4.68 7.42
C ALA A 86 12.19 5.70 6.70
N ARG A 87 12.86 5.29 5.61
CA ARG A 87 13.68 6.19 4.78
C ARG A 87 12.93 7.41 4.26
N MET A 88 11.70 7.22 3.76
CA MET A 88 10.89 8.35 3.26
C MET A 88 10.44 9.28 4.38
N ILE A 89 10.07 8.73 5.55
CA ILE A 89 9.69 9.52 6.73
C ILE A 89 10.89 10.33 7.23
N ASP A 90 12.06 9.71 7.34
CA ASP A 90 13.29 10.35 7.80
C ASP A 90 13.73 11.46 6.84
N ALA A 91 13.64 11.23 5.54
CA ALA A 91 13.93 12.25 4.53
C ALA A 91 13.01 13.48 4.68
N VAL A 92 11.71 13.27 4.90
CA VAL A 92 10.74 14.36 5.13
C VAL A 92 11.05 15.12 6.41
N ARG A 93 11.37 14.42 7.51
CA ARG A 93 11.78 15.06 8.76
C ARG A 93 13.06 15.88 8.61
N ALA A 94 14.05 15.36 7.90
CA ALA A 94 15.33 16.03 7.72
C ALA A 94 15.22 17.26 6.82
N VAL A 95 14.52 17.15 5.69
CA VAL A 95 14.42 18.22 4.68
C VAL A 95 13.35 19.25 5.03
N GLN A 96 12.35 18.88 5.84
CA GLN A 96 11.17 19.68 6.12
C GLN A 96 10.42 20.07 4.83
N GLY A 97 10.29 19.12 3.89
CA GLY A 97 9.51 19.26 2.67
C GLY A 97 8.60 18.05 2.43
N PRO A 98 7.45 18.21 1.75
CA PRO A 98 6.52 17.13 1.51
C PRO A 98 7.02 16.14 0.45
N LEU A 99 6.75 14.87 0.66
CA LEU A 99 7.03 13.77 -0.27
C LEU A 99 5.71 13.19 -0.79
N ARG A 100 5.64 12.87 -2.09
CA ARG A 100 4.48 12.23 -2.72
C ARG A 100 4.92 11.01 -3.51
N ILE A 101 4.19 9.91 -3.37
CA ILE A 101 4.43 8.66 -4.10
C ILE A 101 3.13 7.88 -4.31
N ASP A 102 2.91 7.41 -5.53
CA ASP A 102 1.78 6.56 -5.86
C ASP A 102 2.08 5.09 -5.58
N TYR A 103 1.07 4.33 -5.16
CA TYR A 103 1.16 2.90 -4.92
C TYR A 103 -0.18 2.18 -5.13
N ARG A 104 -0.15 0.88 -5.39
CA ARG A 104 -1.31 -0.02 -5.47
C ARG A 104 -1.71 -0.51 -4.08
N CYS A 105 -3.01 -0.50 -3.82
CA CYS A 105 -3.60 -0.99 -2.58
C CYS A 105 -4.85 -1.79 -2.93
N ASP A 106 -4.68 -2.86 -3.69
CA ASP A 106 -5.78 -3.60 -4.31
C ASP A 106 -6.61 -4.36 -3.26
N SER A 107 -7.80 -4.76 -3.66
CA SER A 107 -8.60 -5.81 -3.00
C SER A 107 -8.80 -6.93 -4.01
N PRO A 108 -9.28 -8.12 -3.61
CA PRO A 108 -9.57 -9.20 -4.55
C PRO A 108 -10.42 -8.77 -5.76
N THR A 109 -11.30 -7.78 -5.60
CA THR A 109 -12.22 -7.33 -6.66
C THR A 109 -11.88 -5.98 -7.27
N LEU A 110 -10.93 -5.22 -6.69
CA LEU A 110 -10.64 -3.85 -7.13
C LEU A 110 -9.14 -3.62 -7.25
N LEU A 111 -8.73 -3.16 -8.42
CA LEU A 111 -7.46 -2.50 -8.66
C LEU A 111 -7.56 -1.06 -8.15
N ARG A 112 -6.66 -0.61 -7.26
CA ARG A 112 -6.71 0.75 -6.67
C ARG A 112 -5.36 1.43 -6.68
N ARG A 113 -5.33 2.65 -7.22
CA ARG A 113 -4.19 3.57 -7.08
C ARG A 113 -4.41 4.52 -5.93
N PHE A 114 -3.49 4.52 -4.97
CA PHE A 114 -3.42 5.53 -3.93
C PHE A 114 -2.22 6.43 -4.15
N GLN A 115 -2.36 7.70 -3.78
CA GLN A 115 -1.23 8.58 -3.57
C GLN A 115 -0.96 8.70 -2.07
N MET A 116 0.25 8.32 -1.65
CA MET A 116 0.76 8.61 -0.33
C MET A 116 1.45 9.97 -0.35
N THR A 117 1.01 10.87 0.53
CA THR A 117 1.69 12.14 0.81
C THR A 117 2.22 12.11 2.24
N ILE A 118 3.52 12.37 2.43
CA ILE A 118 4.14 12.51 3.74
C ILE A 118 4.49 13.99 3.91
N GLN A 119 3.90 14.64 4.92
CA GLN A 119 4.09 16.06 5.19
C GLN A 119 4.81 16.25 6.54
N PRO A 120 5.83 17.11 6.61
CA PRO A 120 6.46 17.44 7.88
C PRO A 120 5.49 18.25 8.75
N MET A 121 5.54 18.03 10.05
CA MET A 121 4.83 18.80 11.06
C MET A 121 5.82 19.34 12.10
N LYS A 122 5.34 20.22 12.99
CA LYS A 122 6.12 20.69 14.14
C LYS A 122 6.59 19.53 15.02
N ASP A 123 7.66 19.76 15.77
CA ASP A 123 8.20 18.84 16.78
C ASP A 123 8.59 17.46 16.23
N GLY A 124 9.07 17.38 14.99
CA GLY A 124 9.54 16.13 14.38
C GLY A 124 8.44 15.15 13.97
N ARG A 125 7.16 15.55 14.10
CA ARG A 125 6.01 14.76 13.67
C ARG A 125 5.87 14.76 12.15
N VAL A 126 5.16 13.78 11.62
CA VAL A 126 4.77 13.76 10.20
C VAL A 126 3.30 13.38 10.04
N LEU A 127 2.63 13.99 9.07
CA LEU A 127 1.30 13.61 8.62
C LEU A 127 1.45 12.72 7.39
N MET A 128 0.86 11.52 7.45
CA MET A 128 0.75 10.63 6.30
C MET A 128 -0.70 10.63 5.80
N VAL A 129 -0.90 11.07 4.56
CA VAL A 129 -2.21 11.08 3.88
C VAL A 129 -2.19 10.06 2.75
N HIS A 130 -3.24 9.28 2.63
CA HIS A 130 -3.44 8.33 1.54
C HIS A 130 -4.75 8.67 0.82
N ASP A 131 -4.61 9.19 -0.40
CA ASP A 131 -5.73 9.57 -1.25
C ASP A 131 -6.00 8.48 -2.29
N LEU A 132 -7.22 7.98 -2.39
CA LEU A 132 -7.63 7.18 -3.54
C LEU A 132 -7.63 8.07 -4.79
N ARG A 133 -6.81 7.71 -5.78
CA ARG A 133 -6.69 8.43 -7.06
C ARG A 133 -7.50 7.78 -8.15
N ASP A 134 -7.52 6.45 -8.17
CA ASP A 134 -8.19 5.67 -9.21
C ASP A 134 -8.56 4.29 -8.67
N ALA A 135 -9.66 3.73 -9.17
CA ALA A 135 -10.10 2.38 -8.87
C ALA A 135 -10.91 1.81 -10.04
N ARG A 136 -10.61 0.58 -10.40
CA ARG A 136 -11.41 -0.19 -11.35
C ARG A 136 -11.62 -1.61 -10.85
N GLY A 137 -12.73 -2.22 -11.23
CA GLY A 137 -12.94 -3.64 -11.00
C GLY A 137 -11.96 -4.47 -11.81
N PHE A 138 -11.51 -5.59 -11.25
CA PHE A 138 -10.95 -6.64 -12.08
C PHE A 138 -12.07 -7.31 -12.90
N GLU A 139 -11.74 -7.86 -14.06
CA GLU A 139 -12.71 -8.65 -14.85
C GLU A 139 -13.12 -9.90 -14.09
N GLU A 140 -12.16 -10.54 -13.44
CA GLU A 140 -12.34 -11.65 -12.51
C GLU A 140 -11.71 -11.32 -11.16
N ALA A 141 -12.36 -11.72 -10.07
CA ALA A 141 -11.82 -11.50 -8.74
C ALA A 141 -10.52 -12.31 -8.56
N LEU A 142 -9.46 -11.65 -8.10
CA LEU A 142 -8.19 -12.30 -7.79
C LEU A 142 -8.36 -13.26 -6.61
N PRO A 143 -7.68 -14.41 -6.61
CA PRO A 143 -7.62 -15.28 -5.44
C PRO A 143 -7.05 -14.55 -4.23
N HIS A 144 -7.52 -14.92 -3.03
CA HIS A 144 -6.93 -14.42 -1.81
C HIS A 144 -5.51 -14.98 -1.64
N TRP A 145 -4.53 -14.11 -1.39
CA TRP A 145 -3.24 -14.50 -0.84
C TRP A 145 -3.20 -14.26 0.67
N HIS A 146 -2.22 -14.85 1.34
CA HIS A 146 -1.83 -14.48 2.70
C HIS A 146 -0.36 -14.05 2.74
N ALA A 147 -0.04 -13.18 3.70
CA ALA A 147 1.33 -12.76 3.95
C ALA A 147 2.09 -13.89 4.67
N ASP A 148 3.21 -14.30 4.10
CA ASP A 148 4.13 -15.27 4.72
C ASP A 148 5.57 -14.88 4.35
N GLU A 149 6.36 -14.48 5.35
CA GLU A 149 7.77 -14.10 5.16
C GLU A 149 8.65 -15.30 4.72
N ALA A 150 8.16 -16.53 4.82
CA ALA A 150 8.83 -17.73 4.34
C ALA A 150 8.40 -18.16 2.91
N ALA A 151 7.46 -17.47 2.28
CA ALA A 151 6.99 -17.81 0.95
C ALA A 151 8.05 -17.56 -0.14
N GLU A 152 8.13 -18.47 -1.11
CA GLU A 152 9.05 -18.33 -2.26
C GLU A 152 8.59 -17.23 -3.24
N ALA A 153 7.28 -17.10 -3.42
CA ALA A 153 6.70 -16.05 -4.22
C ALA A 153 6.77 -14.72 -3.47
N ARG A 154 7.18 -13.66 -4.19
CA ARG A 154 7.36 -12.32 -3.61
C ARG A 154 6.40 -11.35 -4.25
N LYS A 155 5.79 -10.48 -3.46
CA LYS A 155 4.88 -9.45 -3.95
C LYS A 155 5.41 -8.06 -3.61
N CYS A 156 5.47 -7.20 -4.63
CA CYS A 156 5.89 -5.83 -4.46
C CYS A 156 4.83 -5.03 -3.70
N SER A 157 5.30 -4.39 -2.65
CA SER A 157 4.51 -3.55 -1.78
C SER A 157 3.98 -2.25 -2.41
N PHE A 158 4.56 -1.80 -3.53
CA PHE A 158 4.19 -0.53 -4.14
C PHE A 158 3.42 -0.71 -5.44
N CYS A 159 3.83 -1.61 -6.34
CA CYS A 159 3.11 -1.82 -7.60
C CYS A 159 2.25 -3.08 -7.62
N GLY A 160 2.28 -3.91 -6.58
CA GLY A 160 1.51 -5.17 -6.55
C GLY A 160 2.03 -6.27 -7.48
N ALA A 161 3.09 -6.01 -8.27
CA ALA A 161 3.71 -7.04 -9.11
C ALA A 161 4.24 -8.20 -8.25
N VAL A 162 4.17 -9.40 -8.79
CA VAL A 162 4.53 -10.65 -8.16
C VAL A 162 5.71 -11.26 -8.92
N HIS A 163 6.67 -11.80 -8.18
CA HIS A 163 7.80 -12.53 -8.70
C HIS A 163 7.76 -13.95 -8.16
N GLN A 164 7.65 -14.92 -9.07
CA GLN A 164 7.75 -16.34 -8.77
C GLN A 164 9.16 -16.85 -9.09
N PRO A 165 9.66 -17.88 -8.39
CA PRO A 165 10.95 -18.48 -8.71
C PRO A 165 11.07 -18.88 -10.19
N GLY A 166 12.15 -18.44 -10.85
CA GLY A 166 12.40 -18.73 -12.26
C GLY A 166 11.60 -17.88 -13.25
N GLN A 167 10.82 -16.91 -12.79
CA GLN A 167 10.04 -15.99 -13.63
C GLN A 167 10.41 -14.52 -13.37
N GLY A 168 9.98 -13.64 -14.27
CA GLY A 168 10.07 -12.19 -14.06
C GLY A 168 9.01 -11.64 -13.10
N TRP A 169 9.00 -10.31 -12.95
CA TRP A 169 7.93 -9.62 -12.24
C TRP A 169 6.71 -9.46 -13.15
N ASN A 170 5.56 -10.00 -12.75
CA ASN A 170 4.30 -9.90 -13.48
C ASN A 170 3.21 -9.28 -12.58
N PHE A 171 2.21 -8.62 -13.14
CA PHE A 171 1.09 -8.17 -12.29
C PHE A 171 0.21 -9.34 -11.90
N ALA A 172 -0.45 -9.23 -10.73
CA ALA A 172 -1.25 -10.33 -10.18
C ALA A 172 -2.40 -10.74 -11.12
N GLU A 173 -2.97 -9.77 -11.84
CA GLU A 173 -3.99 -9.99 -12.87
C GLU A 173 -3.50 -10.80 -14.09
N ASP A 174 -2.18 -10.84 -14.34
CA ASP A 174 -1.60 -11.54 -15.49
C ASP A 174 -1.22 -13.00 -15.15
N LEU A 175 -1.25 -13.39 -13.87
CA LEU A 175 -0.82 -14.73 -13.43
C LEU A 175 -1.84 -15.83 -13.72
N GLY A 176 -3.13 -15.49 -13.85
CA GLY A 176 -4.20 -16.47 -14.06
C GLY A 176 -4.15 -17.63 -13.05
N ALA A 177 -4.02 -18.86 -13.56
CA ALA A 177 -3.98 -20.08 -12.75
C ALA A 177 -2.70 -20.23 -11.91
N ASP A 178 -1.63 -19.51 -12.24
CA ASP A 178 -0.35 -19.58 -11.52
C ASP A 178 -0.30 -18.65 -10.29
N HIS A 179 -1.43 -18.02 -9.94
CA HIS A 179 -1.53 -17.11 -8.81
C HIS A 179 -1.16 -17.80 -7.48
N PRO A 180 -0.13 -17.32 -6.74
CA PRO A 180 0.30 -17.95 -5.51
C PRO A 180 -0.70 -17.73 -4.36
N ALA A 181 -0.79 -18.71 -3.45
CA ALA A 181 -1.60 -18.60 -2.24
C ALA A 181 -0.92 -17.80 -1.12
N ALA A 182 0.42 -17.76 -1.10
CA ALA A 182 1.23 -17.11 -0.08
C ALA A 182 2.30 -16.23 -0.75
N VAL A 183 2.59 -15.07 -0.16
CA VAL A 183 3.63 -14.17 -0.65
C VAL A 183 4.42 -13.51 0.48
N ASP A 184 5.73 -13.34 0.27
CA ASP A 184 6.54 -12.42 1.05
C ASP A 184 6.45 -11.00 0.44
N TYR A 185 6.26 -10.00 1.27
CA TYR A 185 6.13 -8.61 0.83
C TYR A 185 7.49 -7.93 0.73
N VAL A 186 7.85 -7.50 -0.48
CA VAL A 186 9.15 -6.88 -0.79
C VAL A 186 8.99 -5.61 -1.62
N ILE A 187 10.07 -5.03 -2.11
CA ILE A 187 10.04 -3.93 -3.09
C ILE A 187 10.78 -4.35 -4.35
N CYS A 188 10.07 -4.40 -5.49
CA CYS A 188 10.70 -4.73 -6.77
C CYS A 188 11.72 -3.63 -7.19
N PRO A 189 12.67 -3.96 -8.08
CA PRO A 189 13.70 -3.02 -8.52
C PRO A 189 13.13 -1.68 -9.05
N GLY A 190 12.07 -1.73 -9.85
CA GLY A 190 11.42 -0.53 -10.39
C GLY A 190 10.87 0.39 -9.31
N CYS A 191 10.14 -0.15 -8.32
CA CYS A 191 9.63 0.66 -7.22
C CYS A 191 10.74 1.17 -6.28
N ARG A 192 11.82 0.40 -6.12
CA ARG A 192 12.99 0.85 -5.36
C ARG A 192 13.63 2.07 -5.99
N ALA A 193 13.87 2.03 -7.31
CA ALA A 193 14.40 3.17 -8.07
C ALA A 193 13.49 4.40 -7.97
N GLN A 194 12.17 4.21 -8.02
CA GLN A 194 11.19 5.31 -7.85
C GLN A 194 11.24 5.93 -6.45
N ILE A 195 11.35 5.12 -5.40
CA ILE A 195 11.50 5.61 -4.02
C ILE A 195 12.80 6.37 -3.86
N ASP A 196 13.90 5.84 -4.41
CA ASP A 196 15.21 6.48 -4.35
C ASP A 196 15.23 7.83 -5.10
N GLU A 197 14.60 7.91 -6.27
CA GLU A 197 14.46 9.16 -7.03
C GLU A 197 13.65 10.19 -6.25
N VAL A 198 12.55 9.79 -5.61
CA VAL A 198 11.72 10.72 -4.83
C VAL A 198 12.46 11.23 -3.59
N VAL A 199 13.13 10.36 -2.86
CA VAL A 199 13.94 10.75 -1.69
C VAL A 199 15.08 11.68 -2.12
N THR A 200 15.77 11.33 -3.21
CA THR A 200 16.86 12.15 -3.77
C THR A 200 16.37 13.52 -4.23
N SER A 201 15.24 13.55 -4.95
CA SER A 201 14.63 14.79 -5.43
C SER A 201 14.20 15.70 -4.29
N LEU A 202 13.67 15.13 -3.20
CA LEU A 202 13.34 15.87 -1.99
C LEU A 202 14.59 16.52 -1.39
N HIS A 203 15.68 15.77 -1.19
CA HIS A 203 16.95 16.32 -0.68
C HIS A 203 17.51 17.42 -1.57
N GLN A 204 17.36 17.28 -2.89
CA GLN A 204 17.79 18.27 -3.88
C GLN A 204 16.79 19.42 -4.06
N ARG A 205 15.63 19.38 -3.37
CA ARG A 205 14.53 20.34 -3.49
C ARG A 205 14.06 20.54 -4.94
N ARG A 206 14.02 19.46 -5.72
CA ARG A 206 13.52 19.44 -7.09
C ARG A 206 12.29 18.54 -7.24
N ALA A 207 11.60 18.67 -8.35
CA ALA A 207 10.58 17.71 -8.75
C ALA A 207 11.22 16.38 -9.20
N PRO A 208 10.58 15.22 -8.93
CA PRO A 208 10.99 13.95 -9.51
C PRO A 208 10.95 14.01 -11.04
N SER A 209 11.93 13.37 -11.68
CA SER A 209 12.10 13.39 -13.14
C SER A 209 11.04 12.56 -13.89
N THR A 210 10.50 11.53 -13.26
CA THR A 210 9.54 10.59 -13.88
C THR A 210 8.20 10.61 -13.14
N PRO A 211 7.06 10.65 -13.84
CA PRO A 211 5.75 10.50 -13.22
C PRO A 211 5.64 9.15 -12.52
N MET A 212 5.25 9.17 -11.26
CA MET A 212 5.10 7.94 -10.49
C MET A 212 3.75 7.32 -10.82
N THR A 213 3.77 6.11 -11.37
CA THR A 213 2.54 5.43 -11.77
C THR A 213 2.03 4.46 -10.72
N GLY A 214 2.84 4.09 -9.72
CA GLY A 214 2.46 3.09 -8.71
C GLY A 214 2.07 1.74 -9.34
N GLY A 215 2.62 1.39 -10.50
CA GLY A 215 2.22 0.21 -11.27
C GLY A 215 1.13 0.43 -12.31
N PHE A 216 0.65 1.66 -12.53
CA PHE A 216 -0.32 2.02 -13.58
C PHE A 216 0.32 2.51 -14.90
N GLY A 217 1.62 2.24 -15.11
CA GLY A 217 2.33 2.54 -16.36
C GLY A 217 2.52 1.28 -17.22
N PRO A 218 3.04 1.39 -18.45
CA PRO A 218 3.55 0.22 -19.17
C PRO A 218 4.53 -0.51 -18.25
N GLY A 219 4.46 -1.85 -18.26
CA GLY A 219 4.91 -2.73 -17.18
C GLY A 219 6.29 -2.45 -16.58
N VAL A 220 6.54 -3.05 -15.42
CA VAL A 220 7.87 -3.11 -14.83
C VAL A 220 8.77 -3.88 -15.81
N GLU A 221 9.47 -3.16 -16.70
CA GLU A 221 10.53 -3.76 -17.50
C GLU A 221 11.60 -4.28 -16.52
N GLY A 222 11.75 -5.60 -16.49
CA GLY A 222 12.80 -6.32 -15.78
C GLY A 222 13.99 -6.55 -16.69
#